data_AF-A0A9N9RUR7-F1
#
_entry.id   AF-A0A9N9RUR7-F1
#
_cell.length_a   1.000
_cell.length_b   1.000
_cell.length_c   1.000
_cell.angle_alpha   90.00
_cell.angle_beta   90.00
_cell.angle_gamma   90.00
#
_symmetry.space_group_name_H-M   'P 1'
#
loop_
_entity.id
_entity.type
_entity.pdbx_description
1 polymer ?
#
loop_
_entity_poly.entity_id
_entity_poly.type
_entity_poly.pdbx_seq_one_letter_code
_entity_poly.pdbx_strand_id
1 'polypeptide(L)'
;MDDPEILEVEDDYYGFLNVPKDATIEQINSAYKNLSRTYHPDKHIDPEAKKNAEIIFNKLKQAHEVLTNPEKRNIYDLLGMKGLQTEGWELIHRKASPTEIREEYERLQREKEERRLQQLTNAKGNITLNINCTDIFNSYETDYDEPSLLQSIEISGMSMFQSIEVPMAENNTAILSGNLNVSNGQGNGRFNLTARRILSSKGWIELDMGAGNGVSFGGKGLRNFGKRFFVNGQLNMSVRQNGIVPSLVGSLAVQLDRHTVGYLTYTVAGLSTSLSTIIERNSEKNYVNLTFSLGLPHSFIGCNYIRRITEYEAKVKLSGKVGTFGFLTEYGLEKKVSKYSSVHASVMIGVPSGVALKIRFIRSTQSYNFMIQLSEEIIPAAVFYATTVPIVSYLILKKCILEPMQAEQHKKVVEKKKEVNEERLLQKRKEAQAEVSLMVAQYDRICTEEVSKNGLIILYAFYGTFDDDNTAIDELVPEDDSTFIDVKIPLQCLTKDSEILVHTTFKYDLPGFFDPAIGEDKVLKVQYKFKDSVNTVTLEEKDEIKLPLQ
;
A
#
# COMPACT_ATOMS: atom_id res chain seq x y z
N MET A 1 -15.14 26.43 4.16
CA MET A 1 -14.40 27.50 4.84
C MET A 1 -13.20 27.71 3.95
N ASP A 2 -13.33 28.68 3.06
CA ASP A 2 -12.28 29.05 2.12
C ASP A 2 -11.19 29.72 2.97
N ASP A 3 -10.04 29.03 3.11
CA ASP A 3 -8.83 29.65 3.62
C ASP A 3 -8.55 30.86 2.72
N PRO A 4 -8.29 32.07 3.26
CA PRO A 4 -7.95 33.20 2.43
C PRO A 4 -6.74 32.80 1.60
N GLU A 5 -6.88 32.91 0.29
CA GLU A 5 -5.85 32.64 -0.71
C GLU A 5 -4.63 33.50 -0.35
N ILE A 6 -3.73 32.95 0.47
CA ILE A 6 -2.42 33.54 0.71
C ILE A 6 -1.79 33.51 -0.67
N LEU A 7 -1.68 34.69 -1.28
CA LEU A 7 -0.82 34.93 -2.43
C LEU A 7 0.60 34.53 -2.00
N GLU A 8 0.92 33.24 -2.07
CA GLU A 8 2.27 32.75 -2.00
C GLU A 8 3.01 33.48 -3.12
N VAL A 9 3.88 34.41 -2.74
CA VAL A 9 4.83 35.02 -3.66
C VAL A 9 5.68 33.87 -4.16
N GLU A 10 5.34 33.34 -5.34
CA GLU A 10 6.12 32.29 -5.99
C GLU A 10 7.53 32.84 -6.23
N ASP A 11 8.52 32.29 -5.51
CA ASP A 11 9.92 32.65 -5.67
C ASP A 11 10.36 32.21 -7.08
N ASP A 12 10.38 33.15 -8.04
CA ASP A 12 10.89 32.87 -9.38
C ASP A 12 12.41 32.71 -9.35
N TYR A 13 12.91 31.47 -9.44
CA TYR A 13 14.33 31.15 -9.47
C TYR A 13 15.09 31.79 -10.65
N TYR A 14 14.44 31.98 -11.80
CA TYR A 14 15.04 32.67 -12.95
C TYR A 14 15.20 34.16 -12.64
N GLY A 15 14.15 34.79 -12.12
CA GLY A 15 14.19 36.17 -11.61
C GLY A 15 15.22 36.35 -10.48
N PHE A 16 15.34 35.40 -9.57
CA PHE A 16 16.28 35.45 -8.45
C PHE A 16 17.75 35.37 -8.88
N LEU A 17 18.07 34.50 -9.84
CA LEU A 17 19.41 34.44 -10.45
C LEU A 17 19.63 35.51 -11.52
N ASN A 18 18.60 36.29 -11.87
CA ASN A 18 18.61 37.29 -12.93
C ASN A 18 19.07 36.71 -14.27
N VAL A 19 18.49 35.58 -14.66
CA VAL A 19 18.75 34.89 -15.93
C VAL A 19 17.43 34.62 -16.64
N PRO A 20 17.39 34.62 -17.98
CA PRO A 20 16.17 34.33 -18.72
C PRO A 20 15.82 32.84 -18.63
N LYS A 21 14.56 32.48 -18.89
CA LYS A 21 14.08 31.07 -18.78
C LYS A 21 14.79 30.10 -19.73
N ASP A 22 15.27 30.61 -20.86
CA ASP A 22 16.07 29.90 -21.86
C ASP A 22 17.58 29.85 -21.54
N ALA A 23 18.00 30.32 -20.36
CA ALA A 23 19.40 30.35 -19.98
C ALA A 23 20.08 28.98 -20.02
N THR A 24 21.29 28.96 -20.57
CA THR A 24 22.16 27.78 -20.58
C THR A 24 22.71 27.47 -19.19
N ILE A 25 23.12 26.22 -18.96
CA ILE A 25 23.70 25.78 -17.68
C ILE A 25 24.94 26.63 -17.32
N GLU A 26 25.72 27.06 -18.31
CA GLU A 26 26.89 27.92 -18.11
C GLU A 26 26.52 29.31 -17.60
N GLN A 27 25.44 29.91 -18.14
CA GLN A 27 24.91 31.20 -17.69
C GLN A 27 24.38 31.12 -16.26
N ILE A 28 23.66 30.05 -15.92
CA ILE A 28 23.14 29.77 -14.58
C ILE A 28 24.31 29.63 -13.58
N ASN A 29 25.35 28.87 -13.93
CA ASN A 29 26.55 28.68 -13.11
C ASN A 29 27.31 30.00 -12.88
N SER A 30 27.43 30.83 -13.92
CA SER A 30 28.09 32.13 -13.85
C SER A 30 27.34 33.09 -12.93
N ALA A 31 26.01 33.20 -13.08
CA ALA A 31 25.16 34.02 -12.24
C ALA A 31 25.21 33.58 -10.77
N TYR A 32 25.13 32.27 -10.51
CA TYR A 32 25.27 31.69 -9.17
C TYR A 32 26.61 32.06 -8.52
N LYS A 33 27.71 31.96 -9.26
CA LYS A 33 29.06 32.28 -8.74
C LYS A 33 29.21 33.76 -8.38
N ASN A 34 28.60 34.65 -9.16
CA ASN A 34 28.63 36.08 -8.90
C ASN A 34 27.81 36.45 -7.65
N LEU A 35 26.58 35.96 -7.54
CA LEU A 35 25.71 36.22 -6.40
C LEU A 35 26.21 35.54 -5.11
N SER A 36 26.78 34.34 -5.21
CA SER A 36 27.40 33.64 -4.07
C SER A 36 28.52 34.44 -3.42
N ARG A 37 29.33 35.16 -4.20
CA ARG A 37 30.42 36.03 -3.69
C ARG A 37 29.91 37.27 -2.96
N THR A 38 28.68 37.69 -3.24
CA THR A 38 28.05 38.88 -2.64
C THR A 38 27.32 38.52 -1.35
N TYR A 39 26.59 37.41 -1.36
CA TYR A 39 25.77 36.95 -0.23
C TYR A 39 26.46 35.89 0.65
N HIS A 40 27.78 35.69 0.52
CA HIS A 40 28.50 34.76 1.39
C HIS A 40 28.49 35.23 2.86
N PRO A 41 28.13 34.38 3.84
CA PRO A 41 27.99 34.79 5.25
C PRO A 41 29.31 35.29 5.86
N ASP A 42 30.47 34.83 5.37
CA ASP A 42 31.78 35.29 5.86
C ASP A 42 32.14 36.72 5.47
N LYS A 43 31.42 37.33 4.52
CA LYS A 43 31.65 38.72 4.11
C LYS A 43 30.94 39.74 4.99
N HIS A 44 30.00 39.30 5.81
CA HIS A 44 29.14 40.17 6.63
C HIS A 44 29.53 40.02 8.10
N ILE A 45 30.02 41.13 8.69
CA ILE A 45 30.55 41.16 10.05
C ILE A 45 29.42 41.35 11.08
N ASP A 46 28.35 42.05 10.70
CA ASP A 46 27.21 42.30 11.59
C ASP A 46 26.35 41.04 11.78
N PRO A 47 25.92 40.72 13.02
CA PRO A 47 25.16 39.50 13.31
C PRO A 47 23.83 39.39 12.56
N GLU A 48 23.16 40.51 12.34
CA GLU A 48 21.87 40.57 11.64
C GLU A 48 22.04 40.46 10.12
N ALA A 49 23.03 41.18 9.56
CA ALA A 49 23.39 41.07 8.14
C ALA A 49 23.87 39.66 7.78
N LYS A 50 24.60 39.00 8.69
CA LYS A 50 25.06 37.62 8.52
C LYS A 50 23.90 36.62 8.45
N LYS A 51 22.90 36.76 9.32
CA LYS A 51 21.68 35.93 9.27
C LYS A 51 20.89 36.14 7.97
N ASN A 52 20.75 37.38 7.53
CA ASN A 52 20.06 37.69 6.27
C ASN A 52 20.81 37.15 5.05
N ALA A 53 22.14 37.27 5.05
CA ALA A 53 23.00 36.70 4.02
C ALA A 53 22.88 35.17 3.97
N GLU A 54 22.81 34.49 5.12
CA GLU A 54 22.61 33.04 5.20
C GLU A 54 21.27 32.58 4.59
N ILE A 55 20.17 33.29 4.86
CA ILE A 55 18.86 32.99 4.26
C ILE A 55 18.91 33.13 2.73
N ILE A 56 19.47 34.23 2.22
CA ILE A 56 19.58 34.50 0.78
C ILE A 56 20.52 33.49 0.11
N PHE A 57 21.62 33.15 0.77
CA PHE A 57 22.59 32.17 0.26
C PHE A 57 21.99 30.76 0.16
N ASN A 58 21.19 30.35 1.14
CA ASN A 58 20.46 29.08 1.08
C ASN A 58 19.45 29.05 -0.06
N LYS A 59 18.69 30.14 -0.27
CA LYS A 59 17.79 30.29 -1.43
C LYS A 59 18.55 30.22 -2.76
N LEU A 60 19.70 30.87 -2.84
CA LEU A 60 20.59 30.85 -4.02
C LEU A 60 21.06 29.44 -4.36
N LYS A 61 21.49 28.68 -3.34
CA LYS A 61 21.89 27.29 -3.50
C LYS A 61 20.72 26.43 -4.01
N GLN A 62 19.51 26.63 -3.47
CA GLN A 62 18.32 25.91 -3.90
C GLN A 62 17.94 26.22 -5.36
N ALA A 63 17.93 27.50 -5.75
CA ALA A 63 17.66 27.93 -7.12
C ALA A 63 18.67 27.32 -8.12
N HIS A 64 19.96 27.32 -7.76
CA HIS A 64 21.01 26.72 -8.57
C HIS A 64 20.86 25.21 -8.71
N GLU A 65 20.55 24.50 -7.62
CA GLU A 65 20.36 23.04 -7.64
C GLU A 65 19.18 22.64 -8.55
N VAL A 66 18.07 23.37 -8.47
CA VAL A 66 16.86 23.12 -9.28
C VAL A 66 17.14 23.38 -10.76
N LEU A 67 17.72 24.54 -11.10
CA LEU A 67 17.91 24.95 -12.48
C LEU A 67 19.09 24.23 -13.18
N THR A 68 20.03 23.66 -12.42
CA THR A 68 21.14 22.88 -12.98
C THR A 68 20.74 21.43 -13.25
N ASN A 69 19.81 20.86 -12.48
CA ASN A 69 19.34 19.49 -12.70
C ASN A 69 18.24 19.48 -13.79
N PRO A 70 18.43 18.76 -14.91
CA PRO A 70 17.45 18.71 -16.01
C PRO A 70 16.05 18.26 -15.57
N GLU A 71 15.96 17.31 -14.65
CA GLU A 71 14.69 16.77 -14.16
C GLU A 71 13.95 17.82 -13.30
N LYS A 72 14.66 18.43 -12.35
CA LYS A 72 14.09 19.45 -11.45
C LYS A 72 13.73 20.73 -12.23
N ARG A 73 14.54 21.12 -13.20
CA ARG A 73 14.26 22.27 -14.09
C ARG A 73 12.99 22.02 -14.91
N ASN A 74 12.83 20.84 -15.49
CA ASN A 74 11.63 20.50 -16.26
C ASN A 74 10.36 20.53 -15.38
N ILE A 75 10.43 19.97 -14.16
CA ILE A 75 9.30 20.02 -13.20
C ILE A 75 8.99 21.48 -12.82
N TYR A 76 10.02 22.28 -12.55
CA TYR A 76 9.87 23.69 -12.19
C TYR A 76 9.30 24.54 -13.34
N ASP A 77 9.73 24.32 -14.57
CA ASP A 77 9.24 25.04 -15.75
C ASP A 77 7.77 24.72 -16.05
N LEU A 78 7.32 23.49 -15.74
CA LEU A 78 5.96 23.01 -16.02
C LEU A 78 4.95 23.28 -14.90
N LEU A 79 5.38 23.15 -13.64
CA LEU A 79 4.50 23.13 -12.45
C LEU A 79 4.90 24.16 -11.38
N GLY A 80 5.96 24.93 -11.62
CA GLY A 80 6.48 25.93 -10.69
C GLY A 80 6.98 25.32 -9.38
N MET A 81 6.97 26.13 -8.32
CA MET A 81 7.41 25.74 -6.98
C MET A 81 6.58 24.61 -6.37
N LYS A 82 5.28 24.55 -6.70
CA LYS A 82 4.37 23.52 -6.18
C LYS A 82 4.74 22.12 -6.68
N GLY A 83 5.28 22.02 -7.90
CA GLY A 83 5.84 20.78 -8.43
C GLY A 83 6.98 20.27 -7.56
N LEU A 84 7.99 21.09 -7.30
CA LEU A 84 9.20 20.72 -6.54
C LEU A 84 8.93 20.31 -5.07
N GLN A 85 7.89 20.87 -4.45
CA GLN A 85 7.51 20.56 -3.06
C GLN A 85 6.67 19.28 -2.93
N THR A 86 6.21 18.71 -4.05
CA THR A 86 5.44 17.47 -4.02
C THR A 86 6.38 16.30 -3.80
N GLU A 87 6.20 15.54 -2.72
CA GLU A 87 6.97 14.31 -2.46
C GLU A 87 6.43 13.18 -3.36
N GLY A 88 7.33 12.42 -4.01
CA GLY A 88 6.93 11.25 -4.83
C GLY A 88 7.47 11.20 -6.27
N TRP A 89 8.25 12.20 -6.72
CA TRP A 89 8.84 12.27 -8.07
C TRP A 89 9.84 11.15 -8.42
N GLU A 90 10.16 10.25 -7.49
CA GLU A 90 11.19 9.20 -7.64
C GLU A 90 10.84 8.15 -8.72
N LEU A 91 9.61 8.15 -9.24
CA LEU A 91 9.10 7.19 -10.21
C LEU A 91 9.07 7.69 -11.67
N ILE A 92 9.38 8.97 -11.92
CA ILE A 92 9.30 9.55 -13.27
C ILE A 92 10.60 9.27 -14.04
N HIS A 93 10.49 8.62 -15.19
CA HIS A 93 11.62 8.37 -16.09
C HIS A 93 12.23 9.68 -16.62
N ARG A 94 13.55 9.69 -16.84
CA ARG A 94 14.39 10.82 -17.32
C ARG A 94 13.89 11.60 -18.55
N LYS A 95 12.85 11.13 -19.25
CA LYS A 95 12.26 11.74 -20.45
C LYS A 95 10.72 11.67 -20.44
N ALA A 96 10.07 12.03 -19.34
CA ALA A 96 8.61 12.11 -19.31
C ALA A 96 8.09 13.34 -20.08
N SER A 97 6.98 13.15 -20.81
CA SER A 97 6.30 14.22 -21.55
C SER A 97 5.75 15.30 -20.59
N PRO A 98 5.67 16.58 -21.00
CA PRO A 98 5.02 17.64 -20.22
C PRO A 98 3.61 17.30 -19.72
N THR A 99 2.86 16.51 -20.50
CA THR A 99 1.52 16.03 -20.13
C THR A 99 1.55 14.96 -19.06
N GLU A 100 2.46 13.97 -19.19
CA GLU A 100 2.65 12.89 -18.21
C GLU A 100 3.07 13.45 -16.83
N ILE A 101 3.92 14.49 -16.82
CA ILE A 101 4.35 15.19 -15.60
C ILE A 101 3.17 15.91 -14.91
N ARG A 102 2.26 16.53 -15.69
CA ARG A 102 1.06 17.18 -15.14
C ARG A 102 0.06 16.18 -14.58
N GLU A 103 -0.16 15.06 -15.28
CA GLU A 103 -1.07 14.00 -14.83
C GLU A 103 -0.56 13.31 -13.56
N GLU A 104 0.74 12.99 -13.49
CA GLU A 104 1.40 12.49 -12.28
C GLU A 104 1.24 13.47 -11.11
N TYR A 105 1.47 14.76 -11.36
CA TYR A 105 1.30 15.79 -10.35
C TYR A 105 -0.14 15.86 -9.82
N GLU A 106 -1.15 15.90 -10.70
CA GLU A 106 -2.55 15.89 -10.30
C GLU A 106 -2.92 14.62 -9.51
N ARG A 107 -2.37 13.47 -9.91
CA ARG A 107 -2.57 12.20 -9.21
C ARG A 107 -1.99 12.25 -7.79
N LEU A 108 -0.77 12.75 -7.64
CA LEU A 108 -0.10 12.90 -6.34
C LEU A 108 -0.84 13.91 -5.45
N GLN A 109 -1.36 15.01 -6.01
CA GLN A 109 -2.18 15.98 -5.29
C GLN A 109 -3.49 15.35 -4.78
N ARG A 110 -4.23 14.64 -5.64
CA ARG A 110 -5.44 13.91 -5.23
C ARG A 110 -5.14 12.90 -4.13
N GLU A 111 -4.05 12.13 -4.24
CA GLU A 111 -3.68 11.18 -3.21
C GLU A 111 -3.29 11.87 -1.89
N LYS A 112 -2.58 13.00 -1.95
CA LYS A 112 -2.21 13.79 -0.76
C LYS A 112 -3.45 14.40 -0.10
N GLU A 113 -4.39 14.91 -0.89
CA GLU A 113 -5.64 15.48 -0.40
C GLU A 113 -6.55 14.41 0.21
N GLU A 114 -6.69 13.24 -0.42
CA GLU A 114 -7.39 12.09 0.16
C GLU A 114 -6.72 11.65 1.48
N ARG A 115 -5.39 11.55 1.53
CA ARG A 115 -4.66 11.24 2.78
C ARG A 115 -4.91 12.31 3.84
N ARG A 116 -4.93 13.60 3.47
CA ARG A 116 -5.21 14.72 4.38
C ARG A 116 -6.63 14.62 4.93
N LEU A 117 -7.63 14.38 4.08
CA LEU A 117 -9.03 14.17 4.47
C LEU A 117 -9.20 12.96 5.39
N GLN A 118 -8.49 11.86 5.11
CA GLN A 118 -8.46 10.68 5.98
C GLN A 118 -7.80 10.97 7.34
N GLN A 119 -6.70 11.73 7.36
CA GLN A 119 -6.01 12.15 8.59
C GLN A 119 -6.87 13.11 9.43
N LEU A 120 -7.66 13.97 8.79
CA LEU A 120 -8.53 14.93 9.47
C LEU A 120 -9.63 14.25 10.30
N THR A 121 -10.09 13.06 9.89
CA THR A 121 -11.16 12.36 10.60
C THR A 121 -10.70 11.14 11.39
N ASN A 122 -9.51 10.56 11.14
CA ASN A 122 -8.87 9.46 11.89
C ASN A 122 -9.84 8.48 12.56
N ALA A 123 -10.94 8.17 11.86
CA ALA A 123 -12.06 7.50 12.47
C ALA A 123 -11.71 6.02 12.57
N LYS A 124 -11.66 5.49 13.79
CA LYS A 124 -11.41 4.07 14.03
C LYS A 124 -12.73 3.41 14.39
N GLY A 125 -13.00 2.30 13.71
CA GLY A 125 -14.22 1.52 13.91
C GLY A 125 -13.89 0.07 14.20
N ASN A 126 -14.56 -0.51 15.18
CA ASN A 126 -14.55 -1.95 15.40
C ASN A 126 -15.99 -2.42 15.61
N ILE A 127 -16.46 -3.27 14.71
CA ILE A 127 -17.75 -3.93 14.82
C ILE A 127 -17.46 -5.41 15.05
N THR A 128 -17.99 -5.98 16.13
CA THR A 128 -17.90 -7.40 16.43
C THR A 128 -19.29 -7.98 16.52
N LEU A 129 -19.53 -9.09 15.82
CA LEU A 129 -20.75 -9.87 15.83
C LEU A 129 -20.42 -11.25 16.40
N ASN A 130 -21.12 -11.63 17.45
CA ASN A 130 -21.05 -12.98 18.02
C ASN A 130 -22.24 -13.76 17.49
N ILE A 131 -21.94 -14.88 16.83
CA ILE A 131 -22.93 -15.75 16.17
C ILE A 131 -22.83 -17.10 16.86
N ASN A 132 -23.94 -17.62 17.36
CA ASN A 132 -24.06 -18.96 17.91
C ASN A 132 -24.64 -19.89 16.84
N CYS A 133 -23.87 -20.91 16.49
CA CYS A 133 -24.22 -21.96 15.53
C CYS A 133 -24.13 -23.35 16.18
N THR A 134 -24.17 -23.43 17.51
CA THR A 134 -23.98 -24.69 18.26
C THR A 134 -25.00 -25.77 17.85
N ASP A 135 -26.24 -25.36 17.56
CA ASP A 135 -27.33 -26.25 17.18
C ASP A 135 -27.07 -26.99 15.84
N ILE A 136 -26.16 -26.50 15.00
CA ILE A 136 -25.76 -27.18 13.75
C ILE A 136 -24.99 -28.48 14.04
N PHE A 137 -24.20 -28.50 15.11
CA PHE A 137 -23.34 -29.63 15.47
C PHE A 137 -23.85 -30.43 16.66
N ASN A 138 -24.66 -29.81 17.51
CA ASN A 138 -25.37 -30.41 18.63
C ASN A 138 -26.87 -30.26 18.41
N SER A 139 -27.45 -30.97 17.44
CA SER A 139 -28.90 -31.04 17.37
C SER A 139 -29.37 -31.86 18.57
N TYR A 140 -30.01 -31.22 19.54
CA TYR A 140 -30.82 -31.97 20.50
C TYR A 140 -31.91 -32.66 19.69
N GLU A 141 -31.90 -34.00 19.63
CA GLU A 141 -33.02 -34.78 19.10
C GLU A 141 -34.23 -34.52 20.00
N THR A 142 -34.99 -33.47 19.70
CA THR A 142 -36.36 -33.35 20.16
C THR A 142 -37.25 -34.01 19.13
N ASP A 143 -37.95 -35.08 19.52
CA ASP A 143 -38.79 -35.99 18.69
C ASP A 143 -39.92 -35.31 17.88
N TYR A 144 -39.97 -33.98 17.75
CA TYR A 144 -41.14 -33.26 17.23
C TYR A 144 -40.89 -32.18 16.15
N ASP A 145 -39.66 -31.85 15.76
CA ASP A 145 -39.44 -30.80 14.74
C ASP A 145 -38.48 -31.22 13.61
N GLU A 146 -38.89 -31.00 12.35
CA GLU A 146 -37.99 -31.11 11.20
C GLU A 146 -36.90 -30.03 11.29
N PRO A 147 -35.60 -30.37 11.19
CA PRO A 147 -34.53 -29.40 11.35
C PRO A 147 -34.45 -28.47 10.14
N SER A 148 -34.96 -27.25 10.28
CA SER A 148 -34.70 -26.19 9.30
C SER A 148 -33.33 -25.56 9.56
N LEU A 149 -32.44 -25.60 8.56
CA LEU A 149 -31.02 -25.20 8.68
C LEU A 149 -30.79 -23.72 9.04
N LEU A 150 -31.84 -22.89 8.97
CA LEU A 150 -31.82 -21.46 9.31
C LEU A 150 -32.26 -21.17 10.75
N GLN A 151 -32.94 -22.09 11.44
CA GLN A 151 -33.31 -21.90 12.86
C GLN A 151 -32.14 -22.15 13.82
N SER A 152 -31.04 -22.72 13.35
CA SER A 152 -29.86 -23.09 14.15
C SER A 152 -28.77 -22.00 14.24
N ILE A 153 -29.06 -20.77 13.80
CA ILE A 153 -28.10 -19.65 13.81
C ILE A 153 -28.71 -18.48 14.58
N GLU A 154 -28.14 -18.16 15.74
CA GLU A 154 -28.56 -17.05 16.60
C GLU A 154 -27.46 -15.99 16.71
N ILE A 155 -27.81 -14.70 16.71
CA ILE A 155 -26.86 -13.63 17.04
C ILE A 155 -26.86 -13.44 18.56
N SER A 156 -25.86 -14.01 19.24
CA SER A 156 -25.72 -13.94 20.71
C SER A 156 -25.35 -12.55 21.22
N GLY A 157 -24.72 -11.73 20.37
CA GLY A 157 -24.46 -10.34 20.68
C GLY A 157 -23.73 -9.57 19.61
N MET A 158 -23.74 -8.26 19.74
CA MET A 158 -23.03 -7.32 18.88
C MET A 158 -22.32 -6.28 19.73
N SER A 159 -21.06 -5.98 19.42
CA SER A 159 -20.36 -4.83 19.99
C SER A 159 -19.86 -3.90 18.89
N MET A 160 -20.14 -2.61 19.01
CA MET A 160 -19.63 -1.57 18.12
C MET A 160 -18.84 -0.56 18.93
N PHE A 161 -17.61 -0.32 18.51
CA PHE A 161 -16.74 0.74 19.01
C PHE A 161 -16.41 1.69 17.87
N GLN A 162 -16.57 2.99 18.11
CA GLN A 162 -16.17 4.03 17.17
C GLN A 162 -15.41 5.11 17.93
N SER A 163 -14.32 5.61 17.36
CA SER A 163 -13.59 6.76 17.93
C SER A 163 -13.13 7.71 16.84
N ILE A 164 -13.22 9.00 17.13
CA ILE A 164 -12.73 10.10 16.30
C ILE A 164 -11.71 10.88 17.14
N GLU A 165 -10.50 11.05 16.60
CA GLU A 165 -9.44 11.82 17.22
C GLU A 165 -9.31 13.16 16.51
N VAL A 166 -9.48 14.26 17.23
CA VAL A 166 -9.41 15.62 16.69
C VAL A 166 -8.23 16.35 17.36
N PRO A 167 -7.16 16.68 16.61
CA PRO A 167 -6.09 17.51 17.14
C PRO A 167 -6.60 18.95 17.31
N MET A 168 -6.56 19.46 18.54
CA MET A 168 -7.01 20.82 18.88
C MET A 168 -5.86 21.82 18.84
N ALA A 169 -4.65 21.38 19.20
CA ALA A 169 -3.40 22.12 19.11
C ALA A 169 -2.24 21.12 18.97
N GLU A 170 -1.01 21.59 18.72
CA GLU A 170 0.17 20.72 18.56
C GLU A 170 0.35 19.70 19.71
N ASN A 171 0.02 20.10 20.94
CA ASN A 171 0.18 19.26 22.14
C ASN A 171 -1.14 18.76 22.74
N ASN A 172 -2.29 19.10 22.15
CA ASN A 172 -3.60 18.78 22.71
C ASN A 172 -4.47 18.04 21.69
N THR A 173 -5.02 16.89 22.09
CA THR A 173 -5.92 16.09 21.27
C THR A 173 -7.19 15.80 22.04
N ALA A 174 -8.34 16.04 21.41
CA ALA A 174 -9.63 15.60 21.92
C ALA A 174 -10.02 14.31 21.22
N ILE A 175 -10.51 13.32 21.95
CA ILE A 175 -10.96 12.05 21.40
C ILE A 175 -12.41 11.84 21.85
N LEU A 176 -13.29 11.66 20.88
CA LEU A 176 -14.67 11.26 21.12
C LEU A 176 -14.79 9.79 20.76
N SER A 177 -15.26 8.97 21.69
CA SER A 177 -15.51 7.54 21.43
C SER A 177 -16.87 7.09 21.94
N GLY A 178 -17.47 6.16 21.20
CA GLY A 178 -18.71 5.49 21.55
C GLY A 178 -18.47 3.98 21.57
N ASN A 179 -19.01 3.31 22.57
CA ASN A 179 -19.05 1.86 22.66
C ASN A 179 -20.50 1.43 22.90
N LEU A 180 -21.00 0.55 22.06
CA LEU A 180 -22.32 -0.06 22.15
C LEU A 180 -22.11 -1.57 22.25
N ASN A 181 -22.68 -2.21 23.26
CA ASN A 181 -22.71 -3.66 23.39
C ASN A 181 -24.15 -4.08 23.55
N VAL A 182 -24.58 -5.04 22.74
CA VAL A 182 -25.89 -5.68 22.83
C VAL A 182 -25.62 -7.16 23.02
N SER A 183 -26.19 -7.78 24.05
CA SER A 183 -26.13 -9.22 24.25
C SER A 183 -27.43 -9.70 24.87
N ASN A 184 -27.98 -10.80 24.36
CA ASN A 184 -29.19 -11.45 24.87
C ASN A 184 -30.35 -10.44 25.09
N GLY A 185 -30.59 -9.58 24.10
CA GLY A 185 -31.66 -8.56 24.13
C GLY A 185 -31.40 -7.35 25.04
N GLN A 186 -30.30 -7.32 25.81
CA GLN A 186 -29.92 -6.17 26.63
C GLN A 186 -28.84 -5.34 25.94
N GLY A 187 -29.13 -4.07 25.71
CA GLY A 187 -28.21 -3.09 25.14
C GLY A 187 -27.59 -2.19 26.20
N ASN A 188 -26.29 -1.97 26.12
CA ASN A 188 -25.55 -1.01 26.92
C ASN A 188 -24.73 -0.12 25.98
N GLY A 189 -24.93 1.19 26.09
CA GLY A 189 -24.13 2.19 25.40
C GLY A 189 -23.34 3.05 26.37
N ARG A 190 -22.12 3.41 25.98
CA ARG A 190 -21.28 4.38 26.67
C ARG A 190 -20.60 5.30 25.66
N PHE A 191 -20.64 6.58 25.94
CA PHE A 191 -19.86 7.61 25.26
C PHE A 191 -18.74 8.05 26.18
N ASN A 192 -17.55 8.26 25.64
CA ASN A 192 -16.40 8.81 26.34
C ASN A 192 -15.83 10.00 25.57
N LEU A 193 -15.57 11.08 26.29
CA LEU A 193 -14.78 12.21 25.86
C LEU A 193 -13.44 12.15 26.59
N THR A 194 -12.35 12.12 25.84
CA THR A 194 -10.99 12.07 26.36
C THR A 194 -10.23 13.31 25.92
N ALA A 195 -9.60 13.99 26.86
CA ALA A 195 -8.67 15.08 26.59
C ALA A 195 -7.24 14.59 26.84
N ARG A 196 -6.43 14.50 25.78
CA ARG A 196 -5.01 14.16 25.83
C ARG A 196 -4.17 15.43 25.75
N ARG A 197 -3.20 15.57 26.65
CA ARG A 197 -2.18 16.63 26.63
C ARG A 197 -0.78 16.02 26.67
N ILE A 198 0.03 16.35 25.68
CA ILE A 198 1.46 16.07 25.65
C ILE A 198 2.15 17.11 26.54
N LEU A 199 2.77 16.65 27.62
CA LEU A 199 3.45 17.54 28.59
C LEU A 199 4.91 17.80 28.21
N SER A 200 5.57 16.80 27.62
CA SER A 200 6.96 16.87 27.19
C SER A 200 7.24 15.79 26.15
N SER A 201 8.42 15.82 25.54
CA SER A 201 8.90 14.72 24.68
C SER A 201 9.00 13.37 25.39
N LYS A 202 8.88 13.34 26.72
CA LYS A 202 8.99 12.15 27.56
C LYS A 202 7.66 11.71 28.17
N GLY A 203 6.53 12.34 27.89
CA GLY A 203 5.27 11.88 28.49
C GLY A 203 4.04 12.72 28.19
N TRP A 204 2.89 12.11 28.43
CA TRP A 204 1.56 12.66 28.19
C TRP A 204 0.59 12.24 29.29
N ILE A 205 -0.48 13.01 29.43
CA ILE A 205 -1.60 12.72 30.33
C ILE A 205 -2.91 12.78 29.53
N GLU A 206 -3.84 11.89 29.88
CA GLU A 206 -5.21 11.81 29.38
C GLU A 206 -6.16 11.95 30.57
N LEU A 207 -7.25 12.69 30.36
CA LEU A 207 -8.40 12.73 31.24
C LEU A 207 -9.62 12.24 30.49
N ASP A 208 -10.31 11.28 31.07
CA ASP A 208 -11.45 10.57 30.49
C ASP A 208 -12.72 10.90 31.27
N MET A 209 -13.77 11.28 30.55
CA MET A 209 -15.12 11.44 31.09
C MET A 209 -16.08 10.66 30.22
N GLY A 210 -16.95 9.86 30.82
CA GLY A 210 -17.89 9.04 30.10
C GLY A 210 -19.26 8.99 30.74
N ALA A 211 -20.28 8.82 29.90
CA ALA A 211 -21.69 8.74 30.27
C ALA A 211 -22.42 7.69 29.44
N GLY A 212 -23.50 7.13 29.97
CA GLY A 212 -24.25 6.03 29.39
C GLY A 212 -24.78 5.12 30.50
N ASN A 213 -24.23 3.91 30.63
CA ASN A 213 -24.52 3.01 31.76
C ASN A 213 -23.79 3.43 33.06
N GLY A 214 -24.06 4.65 33.50
CA GLY A 214 -23.38 5.32 34.60
C GLY A 214 -22.36 6.36 34.15
N VAL A 215 -21.87 7.15 35.11
CA VAL A 215 -20.86 8.17 34.87
C VAL A 215 -19.49 7.59 35.23
N SER A 216 -18.52 7.76 34.35
CA SER A 216 -17.16 7.30 34.57
C SER A 216 -16.18 8.43 34.42
N PHE A 217 -15.22 8.50 35.34
CA PHE A 217 -14.11 9.44 35.28
C PHE A 217 -12.82 8.64 35.31
N GLY A 218 -11.84 9.05 34.54
CA GLY A 218 -10.54 8.42 34.55
C GLY A 218 -9.43 9.37 34.20
N GLY A 219 -8.23 8.96 34.53
CA GLY A 219 -7.01 9.61 34.10
C GLY A 219 -5.97 8.56 33.78
N LYS A 220 -5.26 8.76 32.67
CA LYS A 220 -4.15 7.92 32.27
C LYS A 220 -2.92 8.79 32.07
N GLY A 221 -1.76 8.31 32.48
CA GLY A 221 -0.51 9.04 32.34
C GLY A 221 0.61 8.09 31.94
N LEU A 222 1.41 8.52 30.97
CA LEU A 222 2.61 7.81 30.55
C LEU A 222 3.82 8.71 30.70
N ARG A 223 4.88 8.17 31.29
CA ARG A 223 6.15 8.87 31.44
C ARG A 223 7.34 7.97 31.17
N ASN A 224 8.26 8.49 30.38
CA ASN A 224 9.49 7.85 29.97
C ASN A 224 10.63 8.26 30.91
N PHE A 225 11.19 7.26 31.60
CA PHE A 225 12.32 7.41 32.49
C PHE A 225 13.58 6.90 31.79
N GLY A 226 14.29 7.82 31.13
CA GLY A 226 15.45 7.47 30.30
C GLY A 226 15.06 6.81 28.99
N LYS A 227 15.97 5.99 28.43
CA LYS A 227 15.77 5.33 27.12
C LYS A 227 15.11 3.94 27.23
N ARG A 228 15.13 3.31 28.41
CA ARG A 228 14.76 1.89 28.57
C ARG A 228 13.55 1.65 29.48
N PHE A 229 13.09 2.63 30.24
CA PHE A 229 12.01 2.47 31.21
C PHE A 229 10.86 3.40 30.89
N PHE A 230 9.65 2.85 30.87
CA PHE A 230 8.43 3.61 30.64
C PHE A 230 7.39 3.17 31.66
N VAL A 231 6.79 4.12 32.35
CA VAL A 231 5.74 3.86 33.35
C VAL A 231 4.43 4.40 32.81
N ASN A 232 3.39 3.58 32.90
CA ASN A 232 2.03 3.95 32.56
C ASN A 232 1.14 3.70 33.79
N GLY A 233 0.34 4.68 34.16
CA GLY A 233 -0.63 4.58 35.25
C GLY A 233 -1.99 5.02 34.78
N GLN A 234 -3.03 4.29 35.18
CA GLN A 234 -4.41 4.61 34.90
C GLN A 234 -5.24 4.49 36.18
N LEU A 235 -6.06 5.49 36.43
CA LEU A 235 -7.06 5.54 37.49
C LEU A 235 -8.40 5.70 36.81
N ASN A 236 -9.36 4.81 37.02
CA ASN A 236 -10.74 5.05 36.60
C ASN A 236 -11.70 4.77 37.75
N MET A 237 -12.78 5.52 37.78
CA MET A 237 -13.88 5.39 38.72
C MET A 237 -15.16 5.34 37.91
N SER A 238 -15.91 4.24 37.99
CA SER A 238 -17.24 4.15 37.37
C SER A 238 -18.33 4.17 38.44
N VAL A 239 -19.20 5.17 38.38
CA VAL A 239 -20.40 5.29 39.21
C VAL A 239 -21.54 4.58 38.49
N ARG A 240 -21.94 3.42 39.01
CA ARG A 240 -23.06 2.61 38.50
C ARG A 240 -24.24 2.69 39.48
N GLN A 241 -25.40 2.18 39.07
CA GLN A 241 -26.57 2.10 39.95
C GLN A 241 -26.30 1.32 41.25
N ASN A 242 -25.39 0.33 41.20
CA ASN A 242 -25.02 -0.52 42.35
C ASN A 242 -23.81 0.01 43.15
N GLY A 243 -23.37 1.25 42.91
CA GLY A 243 -22.29 1.90 43.66
C GLY A 243 -21.09 2.32 42.82
N ILE A 244 -20.04 2.76 43.52
CA ILE A 244 -18.80 3.26 42.93
C ILE A 244 -17.80 2.13 42.80
N VAL A 245 -17.31 1.88 41.58
CA VAL A 245 -16.27 0.89 41.31
C VAL A 245 -14.98 1.61 40.93
N PRO A 246 -14.02 1.73 41.87
CA PRO A 246 -12.69 2.24 41.55
C PRO A 246 -11.86 1.16 40.83
N SER A 247 -10.97 1.63 39.98
CA SER A 247 -9.98 0.81 39.27
C SER A 247 -8.65 1.54 39.14
N LEU A 248 -7.58 0.80 39.36
CA LEU A 248 -6.20 1.24 39.26
C LEU A 248 -5.47 0.24 38.36
N VAL A 249 -4.77 0.74 37.36
CA VAL A 249 -3.86 -0.06 36.53
C VAL A 249 -2.50 0.63 36.51
N GLY A 250 -1.48 -0.04 37.02
CA GLY A 250 -0.09 0.40 36.96
C GLY A 250 0.71 -0.55 36.08
N SER A 251 1.44 -0.03 35.10
CA SER A 251 2.29 -0.83 34.22
C SER A 251 3.70 -0.25 34.16
N LEU A 252 4.68 -1.10 34.45
CA LEU A 252 6.09 -0.84 34.22
C LEU A 252 6.53 -1.56 32.96
N ALA A 253 7.05 -0.84 31.97
CA ALA A 253 7.63 -1.41 30.76
C ALA A 253 9.14 -1.19 30.76
N VAL A 254 9.89 -2.25 30.44
CA VAL A 254 11.35 -2.25 30.38
C VAL A 254 11.81 -2.79 29.04
N GLN A 255 12.56 -1.98 28.30
CA GLN A 255 13.25 -2.43 27.10
C GLN A 255 14.48 -3.25 27.49
N LEU A 256 14.39 -4.57 27.32
CA LEU A 256 15.46 -5.52 27.65
C LEU A 256 16.51 -5.57 26.53
N ASP A 257 16.07 -5.46 25.27
CA ASP A 257 16.90 -5.49 24.06
C ASP A 257 16.25 -4.67 22.93
N ARG A 258 16.92 -4.46 21.79
CA ARG A 258 16.40 -3.76 20.60
C ARG A 258 15.06 -4.33 20.12
N HIS A 259 14.88 -5.64 20.28
CA HIS A 259 13.69 -6.37 19.82
C HIS A 259 12.79 -6.89 20.95
N THR A 260 13.16 -6.71 22.22
CA THR A 260 12.45 -7.34 23.34
C THR A 260 12.05 -6.32 24.40
N VAL A 261 10.78 -6.30 24.77
CA VAL A 261 10.21 -5.45 25.81
C VAL A 261 9.47 -6.32 26.82
N GLY A 262 9.81 -6.14 28.10
CA GLY A 262 9.08 -6.73 29.21
C GLY A 262 8.07 -5.74 29.78
N TYR A 263 6.88 -6.21 30.13
CA TYR A 263 5.86 -5.45 30.81
C TYR A 263 5.49 -6.16 32.11
N LEU A 264 5.38 -5.39 33.18
CA LEU A 264 4.81 -5.81 34.45
C LEU A 264 3.60 -4.93 34.72
N THR A 265 2.39 -5.49 34.65
CA THR A 265 1.15 -4.76 34.82
C THR A 265 0.39 -5.28 36.03
N TYR A 266 0.11 -4.39 36.96
CA TYR A 266 -0.73 -4.62 38.13
C TYR A 266 -2.09 -3.96 37.90
N THR A 267 -3.15 -4.74 38.00
CA THR A 267 -4.54 -4.31 37.76
C THR A 267 -5.37 -4.62 38.99
N VAL A 268 -6.06 -3.60 39.49
CA VAL A 268 -7.06 -3.69 40.55
C VAL A 268 -8.32 -3.03 40.01
N ALA A 269 -9.42 -3.78 39.90
CA ALA A 269 -10.70 -3.26 39.44
C ALA A 269 -11.82 -3.89 40.27
N GLY A 270 -12.37 -3.11 41.22
CA GLY A 270 -13.31 -3.63 42.21
C GLY A 270 -12.73 -4.83 42.98
N LEU A 271 -13.37 -5.99 42.86
CA LEU A 271 -12.97 -7.25 43.51
C LEU A 271 -11.94 -8.06 42.71
N SER A 272 -11.68 -7.68 41.46
CA SER A 272 -10.71 -8.38 40.60
C SER A 272 -9.32 -7.74 40.74
N THR A 273 -8.35 -8.57 41.11
CA THR A 273 -6.94 -8.19 41.20
C THR A 273 -6.11 -9.17 40.39
N SER A 274 -5.22 -8.65 39.55
CA SER A 274 -4.31 -9.46 38.75
C SER A 274 -2.96 -8.79 38.58
N LEU A 275 -1.90 -9.60 38.63
CA LEU A 275 -0.57 -9.24 38.21
C LEU A 275 -0.26 -9.98 36.91
N SER A 276 0.18 -9.27 35.89
CA SER A 276 0.59 -9.86 34.62
C SER A 276 2.00 -9.46 34.25
N THR A 277 2.79 -10.44 33.83
CA THR A 277 4.13 -10.26 33.26
C THR A 277 4.05 -10.66 31.79
N ILE A 278 4.35 -9.74 30.89
CA ILE A 278 4.35 -9.97 29.45
C ILE A 278 5.76 -9.76 28.92
N ILE A 279 6.27 -10.72 28.14
CA ILE A 279 7.53 -10.58 27.42
C ILE A 279 7.19 -10.59 25.93
N GLU A 280 7.37 -9.45 25.29
CA GLU A 280 7.14 -9.27 23.86
C GLU A 280 8.48 -9.20 23.13
N ARG A 281 8.65 -10.05 22.11
CA ARG A 281 9.78 -10.02 21.19
C ARG A 281 9.28 -9.81 19.77
N ASN A 282 9.64 -8.68 19.17
CA ASN A 282 9.24 -8.29 17.82
C ASN A 282 10.47 -8.18 16.91
N SER A 283 10.61 -9.14 15.99
CA SER A 283 11.60 -9.16 14.93
C SER A 283 10.91 -8.85 13.58
N GLU A 284 11.68 -8.76 12.49
CA GLU A 284 11.12 -8.50 11.16
C GLU A 284 10.17 -9.62 10.72
N LYS A 285 10.62 -10.88 10.86
CA LYS A 285 9.86 -12.07 10.42
C LYS A 285 8.94 -12.65 11.49
N ASN A 286 9.29 -12.51 12.76
CA ASN A 286 8.61 -13.21 13.85
C ASN A 286 8.19 -12.24 14.95
N TYR A 287 7.00 -12.48 15.49
CA TYR A 287 6.51 -11.83 16.70
C TYR A 287 6.15 -12.91 17.73
N VAL A 288 6.67 -12.76 18.94
CA VAL A 288 6.44 -13.70 20.04
C VAL A 288 5.99 -12.90 21.25
N ASN A 289 4.89 -13.31 21.87
CA ASN A 289 4.38 -12.74 23.10
C ASN A 289 4.13 -13.86 24.10
N LEU A 290 4.86 -13.83 25.21
CA LEU A 290 4.67 -14.70 26.36
C LEU A 290 3.97 -13.92 27.45
N THR A 291 2.83 -14.43 27.93
CA THR A 291 2.01 -13.80 28.96
C THR A 291 1.91 -14.72 30.16
N PHE A 292 2.27 -14.21 31.33
CA PHE A 292 2.02 -14.86 32.62
C PHE A 292 1.07 -13.99 33.40
N SER A 293 -0.14 -14.46 33.69
CA SER A 293 -1.14 -13.71 34.43
C SER A 293 -1.55 -14.48 35.67
N LEU A 294 -1.40 -13.85 36.83
CA LEU A 294 -1.78 -14.38 38.13
C LEU A 294 -2.83 -13.47 38.74
N GLY A 295 -4.02 -13.98 38.98
CA GLY A 295 -5.13 -13.16 39.48
C GLY A 295 -6.43 -13.92 39.65
N LEU A 296 -7.42 -13.21 40.19
CA LEU A 296 -8.78 -13.69 40.38
C LEU A 296 -9.69 -13.09 39.30
N PRO A 297 -10.57 -13.89 38.65
CA PRO A 297 -10.87 -15.29 38.95
C PRO A 297 -9.91 -16.31 38.32
N HIS A 298 -9.08 -15.90 37.35
CA HIS A 298 -8.25 -16.84 36.60
C HIS A 298 -6.79 -16.45 36.52
N SER A 299 -5.94 -17.44 36.76
CA SER A 299 -4.50 -17.40 36.48
C SER A 299 -4.17 -18.28 35.27
N PHE A 300 -3.31 -17.81 34.37
CA PHE A 300 -2.93 -18.51 33.14
C PHE A 300 -1.54 -18.14 32.62
N ILE A 301 -0.99 -19.04 31.80
CA ILE A 301 0.20 -18.83 30.99
C ILE A 301 -0.24 -18.87 29.52
N GLY A 302 0.24 -17.93 28.73
CA GLY A 302 -0.08 -17.81 27.32
C GLY A 302 1.16 -17.62 26.46
N CYS A 303 1.14 -18.18 25.26
CA CYS A 303 2.11 -17.95 24.21
C CYS A 303 1.36 -17.56 22.94
N ASN A 304 1.79 -16.49 22.28
CA ASN A 304 1.28 -16.06 20.99
C ASN A 304 2.47 -15.86 20.04
N TYR A 305 2.48 -16.65 18.97
CA TYR A 305 3.51 -16.69 17.95
C TYR A 305 2.89 -16.27 16.61
N ILE A 306 3.44 -15.24 15.99
CA ILE A 306 3.05 -14.78 14.66
C ILE A 306 4.27 -14.81 13.74
N ARG A 307 4.15 -15.53 12.63
CA ARG A 307 5.16 -15.56 11.56
C ARG A 307 4.67 -14.75 10.37
N ARG A 308 5.44 -13.73 9.98
CA ARG A 308 5.19 -12.89 8.80
C ARG A 308 5.89 -13.51 7.59
N ILE A 309 5.11 -13.80 6.56
CA ILE A 309 5.56 -14.37 5.28
C ILE A 309 5.44 -13.25 4.24
N THR A 310 6.56 -12.57 3.99
CA THR A 310 6.61 -11.36 3.15
C THR A 310 6.31 -11.64 1.67
N GLU A 311 6.78 -12.77 1.13
CA GLU A 311 6.57 -13.18 -0.27
C GLU A 311 5.09 -13.25 -0.66
N TYR A 312 4.25 -13.68 0.27
CA TYR A 312 2.81 -13.83 0.05
C TYR A 312 1.98 -12.78 0.80
N GLU A 313 2.58 -11.71 1.34
CA GLU A 313 1.88 -10.73 2.19
C GLU A 313 0.92 -11.37 3.21
N ALA A 314 1.37 -12.46 3.84
CA ALA A 314 0.56 -13.28 4.74
C ALA A 314 1.18 -13.37 6.14
N LYS A 315 0.37 -13.61 7.16
CA LYS A 315 0.83 -13.87 8.52
C LYS A 315 0.15 -15.13 9.05
N VAL A 316 0.94 -16.02 9.63
CA VAL A 316 0.44 -17.20 10.33
C VAL A 316 0.45 -16.89 11.82
N LYS A 317 -0.67 -17.13 12.48
CA LYS A 317 -0.85 -16.92 13.92
C LYS A 317 -1.06 -18.27 14.60
N LEU A 318 -0.33 -18.50 15.67
CA LEU A 318 -0.50 -19.64 16.57
C LEU A 318 -0.48 -19.10 18.00
N SER A 319 -1.48 -19.42 18.80
CA SER A 319 -1.52 -19.05 20.20
C SER A 319 -2.09 -20.14 21.06
N GLY A 320 -1.57 -20.25 22.28
CA GLY A 320 -2.03 -21.19 23.29
C GLY A 320 -2.08 -20.49 24.63
N LYS A 321 -3.12 -20.75 25.41
CA LYS A 321 -3.29 -20.31 26.80
C LYS A 321 -3.67 -21.52 27.63
N VAL A 322 -3.06 -21.68 28.78
CA VAL A 322 -3.35 -22.75 29.73
C VAL A 322 -3.41 -22.14 31.12
N GLY A 323 -4.44 -22.47 31.88
CA GLY A 323 -4.61 -21.91 33.20
C GLY A 323 -5.74 -22.57 33.97
N THR A 324 -6.12 -21.89 35.04
CA THR A 324 -7.21 -22.30 35.95
C THR A 324 -8.59 -22.42 35.28
N PHE A 325 -8.80 -21.76 34.13
CA PHE A 325 -10.03 -21.91 33.33
C PHE A 325 -10.00 -23.11 32.36
N GLY A 326 -8.88 -23.82 32.24
CA GLY A 326 -8.66 -24.85 31.23
C GLY A 326 -7.58 -24.43 30.23
N PHE A 327 -7.78 -24.75 28.96
CA PHE A 327 -6.85 -24.41 27.89
C PHE A 327 -7.59 -23.82 26.70
N LEU A 328 -6.92 -22.95 25.96
CA LEU A 328 -7.41 -22.36 24.72
C LEU A 328 -6.26 -22.34 23.73
N THR A 329 -6.48 -22.93 22.57
CA THR A 329 -5.56 -22.90 21.43
C THR A 329 -6.23 -22.17 20.29
N GLU A 330 -5.49 -21.33 19.58
CA GLU A 330 -5.99 -20.61 18.41
C GLU A 330 -4.92 -20.65 17.33
N TYR A 331 -5.29 -21.09 16.13
CA TYR A 331 -4.44 -21.02 14.95
C TYR A 331 -5.19 -20.32 13.82
N GLY A 332 -4.47 -19.56 13.00
CA GLY A 332 -5.11 -18.80 11.94
C GLY A 332 -4.15 -18.18 10.96
N LEU A 333 -4.72 -17.61 9.91
CA LEU A 333 -4.00 -16.97 8.82
C LEU A 333 -4.60 -15.58 8.55
N GLU A 334 -3.73 -14.59 8.41
CA GLU A 334 -4.04 -13.26 7.91
C GLU A 334 -3.46 -13.12 6.50
N LYS A 335 -4.28 -12.71 5.55
CA LYS A 335 -3.88 -12.45 4.17
C LYS A 335 -4.27 -11.02 3.78
N LYS A 336 -3.32 -10.27 3.25
CA LYS A 336 -3.62 -8.98 2.63
C LYS A 336 -4.25 -9.21 1.27
N VAL A 337 -5.42 -8.61 1.05
CA VAL A 337 -6.23 -8.76 -0.19
C VAL A 337 -6.10 -7.53 -1.08
N SER A 338 -5.90 -6.34 -0.50
CA SER A 338 -5.64 -5.10 -1.24
C SER A 338 -4.68 -4.20 -0.47
N LYS A 339 -4.29 -3.05 -1.06
CA LYS A 339 -3.44 -2.04 -0.39
C LYS A 339 -3.97 -1.63 1.00
N TYR A 340 -5.30 -1.65 1.17
CA TYR A 340 -5.96 -1.20 2.40
C TYR A 340 -6.80 -2.27 3.10
N SER A 341 -6.91 -3.49 2.56
CA SER A 341 -7.78 -4.52 3.12
C SER A 341 -7.06 -5.82 3.43
N SER A 342 -7.32 -6.39 4.59
CA SER A 342 -6.84 -7.71 4.98
C SER A 342 -7.97 -8.56 5.55
N VAL A 343 -7.89 -9.87 5.29
CA VAL A 343 -8.79 -10.89 5.80
C VAL A 343 -8.00 -11.77 6.75
N HIS A 344 -8.57 -12.06 7.91
CA HIS A 344 -8.00 -12.96 8.90
C HIS A 344 -9.03 -14.01 9.28
N ALA A 345 -8.64 -15.28 9.22
CA ALA A 345 -9.46 -16.39 9.69
C ALA A 345 -8.65 -17.16 10.73
N SER A 346 -9.21 -17.34 11.94
CA SER A 346 -8.61 -18.18 12.97
C SER A 346 -9.63 -19.10 13.62
N VAL A 347 -9.20 -20.31 13.92
CA VAL A 347 -9.99 -21.31 14.66
C VAL A 347 -9.48 -21.34 16.08
N MET A 348 -10.40 -21.25 17.04
CA MET A 348 -10.18 -21.34 18.47
C MET A 348 -10.76 -22.65 18.98
N ILE A 349 -9.98 -23.38 19.77
CA ILE A 349 -10.32 -24.69 20.33
C ILE A 349 -9.88 -24.73 21.78
N GLY A 350 -10.78 -25.06 22.70
CA GLY A 350 -10.42 -25.37 24.07
C GLY A 350 -11.54 -25.15 25.09
N VAL A 351 -11.31 -25.57 26.33
CA VAL A 351 -12.28 -25.48 27.43
C VAL A 351 -12.07 -24.17 28.20
N PRO A 352 -13.13 -23.35 28.44
CA PRO A 352 -14.55 -23.67 28.34
C PRO A 352 -15.25 -23.28 27.02
N SER A 353 -14.52 -22.78 26.03
CA SER A 353 -15.11 -22.16 24.82
C SER A 353 -15.40 -23.13 23.67
N GLY A 354 -15.20 -24.43 23.81
CA GLY A 354 -15.40 -25.43 22.75
C GLY A 354 -14.64 -25.13 21.46
N VAL A 355 -15.37 -25.01 20.35
CA VAL A 355 -14.85 -24.70 19.01
C VAL A 355 -15.50 -23.44 18.46
N ALA A 356 -14.68 -22.46 18.08
CA ALA A 356 -15.14 -21.21 17.49
C ALA A 356 -14.29 -20.79 16.28
N LEU A 357 -14.93 -20.22 15.27
CA LEU A 357 -14.31 -19.65 14.08
C LEU A 357 -14.37 -18.11 14.17
N LYS A 358 -13.22 -17.46 14.06
CA LYS A 358 -13.09 -16.00 14.04
C LYS A 358 -12.72 -15.53 12.64
N ILE A 359 -13.62 -14.81 12.00
CA ILE A 359 -13.36 -14.15 10.73
C ILE A 359 -13.25 -12.65 10.99
N ARG A 360 -12.12 -12.05 10.64
CA ARG A 360 -11.88 -10.62 10.79
C ARG A 360 -11.58 -10.02 9.42
N PHE A 361 -12.35 -9.01 9.04
CA PHE A 361 -12.09 -8.17 7.89
C PHE A 361 -11.59 -6.80 8.36
N ILE A 362 -10.43 -6.38 7.90
CA ILE A 362 -9.86 -5.08 8.20
C ILE A 362 -9.85 -4.29 6.90
N ARG A 363 -10.43 -3.09 6.91
CA ARG A 363 -10.37 -2.14 5.80
C ARG A 363 -9.97 -0.78 6.33
N SER A 364 -8.76 -0.35 5.97
CA SER A 364 -8.14 0.88 6.47
C SER A 364 -8.15 0.91 8.01
N THR A 365 -8.87 1.85 8.63
CA THR A 365 -9.00 2.04 10.08
C THR A 365 -10.21 1.33 10.70
N GLN A 366 -10.99 0.59 9.89
CA GLN A 366 -12.17 -0.13 10.35
C GLN A 366 -11.92 -1.64 10.39
N SER A 367 -12.44 -2.29 11.43
CA SER A 367 -12.36 -3.73 11.61
C SER A 367 -13.74 -4.31 11.87
N TYR A 368 -14.04 -5.40 11.18
CA TYR A 368 -15.27 -6.19 11.31
C TYR A 368 -14.88 -7.58 11.78
N ASN A 369 -15.38 -8.00 12.94
CA ASN A 369 -15.04 -9.26 13.58
C ASN A 369 -16.30 -10.11 13.68
N PHE A 370 -16.30 -11.27 13.07
CA PHE A 370 -17.37 -12.26 13.16
C PHE A 370 -16.83 -13.43 13.98
N MET A 371 -17.39 -13.62 15.16
CA MET A 371 -17.02 -14.65 16.13
C MET A 371 -18.12 -15.71 16.08
N ILE A 372 -17.90 -16.79 15.34
CA ILE A 372 -18.88 -17.84 15.10
C ILE A 372 -18.58 -18.99 16.07
N GLN A 373 -19.43 -19.18 17.07
CA GLN A 373 -19.38 -20.30 17.99
C GLN A 373 -20.01 -21.53 17.32
N LEU A 374 -19.24 -22.60 17.11
CA LEU A 374 -19.71 -23.79 16.39
C LEU A 374 -20.10 -24.93 17.32
N SER A 375 -19.45 -25.05 18.47
CA SER A 375 -19.76 -26.09 19.46
C SER A 375 -19.25 -25.66 20.84
N GLU A 376 -19.98 -25.99 21.90
CA GLU A 376 -19.53 -25.80 23.29
C GLU A 376 -18.52 -26.87 23.72
N GLU A 377 -18.59 -28.05 23.10
CA GLU A 377 -17.65 -29.15 23.29
C GLU A 377 -16.61 -29.21 22.16
N ILE A 378 -15.50 -29.91 22.40
CA ILE A 378 -14.46 -30.11 21.39
C ILE A 378 -14.87 -31.25 20.46
N ILE A 379 -15.63 -30.92 19.41
CA ILE A 379 -16.09 -31.88 18.40
C ILE A 379 -15.17 -31.84 17.19
N PRO A 380 -14.56 -32.98 16.77
CA PRO A 380 -13.66 -33.03 15.61
C PRO A 380 -14.30 -32.54 14.31
N ALA A 381 -15.58 -32.83 14.10
CA ALA A 381 -16.34 -32.34 12.94
C ALA A 381 -16.39 -30.80 12.91
N ALA A 382 -16.73 -30.16 14.03
CA ALA A 382 -16.76 -28.70 14.13
C ALA A 382 -15.37 -28.09 13.82
N VAL A 383 -14.29 -28.71 14.29
CA VAL A 383 -12.91 -28.28 13.96
C VAL A 383 -12.61 -28.42 12.47
N PHE A 384 -13.02 -29.53 11.85
CA PHE A 384 -12.85 -29.76 10.42
C PHE A 384 -13.57 -28.69 9.58
N TYR A 385 -14.83 -28.40 9.87
CA TYR A 385 -15.57 -27.37 9.12
C TYR A 385 -15.06 -25.96 9.43
N ALA A 386 -14.66 -25.66 10.67
CA ALA A 386 -14.05 -24.38 11.03
C ALA A 386 -12.78 -24.07 10.23
N THR A 387 -12.03 -25.10 9.83
CA THR A 387 -10.80 -24.95 9.04
C THR A 387 -11.04 -24.94 7.54
N THR A 388 -11.81 -25.91 7.05
CA THR A 388 -11.97 -26.13 5.61
C THR A 388 -12.89 -25.11 4.96
N VAL A 389 -14.00 -24.73 5.60
CA VAL A 389 -15.00 -23.81 5.02
C VAL A 389 -14.40 -22.43 4.71
N PRO A 390 -13.65 -21.77 5.61
CA PRO A 390 -13.05 -20.46 5.30
C PRO A 390 -12.04 -20.53 4.14
N ILE A 391 -11.26 -21.61 4.05
CA ILE A 391 -10.25 -21.79 3.00
C ILE A 391 -10.93 -21.97 1.64
N VAL A 392 -11.90 -22.89 1.55
CA VAL A 392 -12.64 -23.16 0.32
C VAL A 392 -13.45 -21.92 -0.09
N SER A 393 -14.13 -21.27 0.86
CA SER A 393 -14.86 -20.02 0.61
C SER A 393 -13.95 -18.92 0.06
N TYR A 394 -12.75 -18.77 0.61
CA TYR A 394 -11.78 -17.80 0.11
C TYR A 394 -11.31 -18.14 -1.31
N LEU A 395 -11.04 -19.40 -1.63
CA LEU A 395 -10.62 -19.81 -2.98
C LEU A 395 -11.72 -19.56 -4.02
N ILE A 396 -12.98 -19.84 -3.66
CA ILE A 396 -14.15 -19.55 -4.51
C ILE A 396 -14.30 -18.03 -4.70
N LEU A 397 -14.29 -17.25 -3.61
CA LEU A 397 -14.36 -15.78 -3.69
C LEU A 397 -13.22 -15.19 -4.52
N LYS A 398 -12.02 -15.73 -4.38
CA LYS A 398 -10.85 -15.29 -5.13
C LYS A 398 -11.04 -15.51 -6.63
N LYS A 399 -11.38 -16.73 -7.04
CA LYS A 399 -11.46 -17.11 -8.45
C LYS A 399 -12.73 -16.57 -9.15
N CYS A 400 -13.85 -16.52 -8.44
CA CYS A 400 -15.14 -16.13 -9.02
C CYS A 400 -15.44 -14.63 -8.93
N ILE A 401 -14.85 -13.91 -7.98
CA ILE A 401 -15.19 -12.48 -7.75
C ILE A 401 -13.94 -11.60 -7.80
N LEU A 402 -12.91 -11.87 -6.99
CA LEU A 402 -11.78 -10.94 -6.86
C LEU A 402 -10.93 -10.85 -8.14
N GLU A 403 -10.55 -11.99 -8.70
CA GLU A 403 -9.75 -12.05 -9.94
C GLU A 403 -10.47 -11.40 -11.14
N PRO A 404 -11.75 -11.71 -11.44
CA PRO A 404 -12.44 -11.05 -12.56
C PRO A 404 -12.63 -9.54 -12.33
N MET A 405 -12.94 -9.11 -11.10
CA MET A 405 -13.02 -7.67 -10.79
C MET A 405 -11.69 -6.95 -10.98
N GLN A 406 -10.58 -7.57 -10.59
CA GLN A 406 -9.24 -7.01 -10.79
C GLN A 406 -8.87 -6.94 -12.28
N ALA A 407 -9.20 -7.98 -13.04
CA ALA A 407 -8.99 -7.99 -14.50
C ALA A 407 -9.80 -6.90 -15.20
N GLU A 408 -11.07 -6.71 -14.81
CA GLU A 408 -11.92 -5.65 -15.36
C GLU A 408 -11.41 -4.24 -15.00
N GLN A 409 -10.95 -4.03 -13.77
CA GLN A 409 -10.30 -2.77 -13.37
C GLN A 409 -9.03 -2.51 -14.17
N HIS A 410 -8.20 -3.53 -14.34
CA HIS A 410 -7.00 -3.42 -15.17
C HIS A 410 -7.35 -3.05 -16.61
N LYS A 411 -8.35 -3.72 -17.19
CA LYS A 411 -8.84 -3.41 -18.54
C LYS A 411 -9.32 -1.97 -18.66
N LYS A 412 -10.12 -1.46 -17.71
CA LYS A 412 -10.57 -0.06 -17.70
C LYS A 412 -9.43 0.95 -17.60
N VAL A 413 -8.38 0.64 -16.84
CA VAL A 413 -7.18 1.49 -16.74
C VAL A 413 -6.42 1.50 -18.06
N VAL A 414 -6.28 0.34 -18.71
CA VAL A 414 -5.67 0.22 -20.05
C VAL A 414 -6.50 0.96 -21.10
N GLU A 415 -7.82 0.79 -21.12
CA GLU A 415 -8.73 1.50 -22.04
C GLU A 415 -8.62 3.02 -21.90
N LYS A 416 -8.65 3.56 -20.67
CA LYS A 416 -8.44 4.99 -20.45
C LYS A 416 -7.08 5.47 -20.94
N LYS A 417 -6.03 4.67 -20.78
CA LYS A 417 -4.70 5.00 -21.32
C LYS A 417 -4.67 5.00 -22.84
N LYS A 418 -5.45 4.11 -23.49
CA LYS A 418 -5.61 4.08 -24.94
C LYS A 418 -6.35 5.34 -25.42
N GLU A 419 -7.47 5.71 -24.80
CA GLU A 419 -8.24 6.93 -25.12
C GLU A 419 -7.38 8.20 -24.99
N VAL A 420 -6.64 8.36 -23.88
CA VAL A 420 -5.80 9.55 -23.66
C VAL A 420 -4.66 9.66 -24.68
N ASN A 421 -4.13 8.52 -25.16
CA ASN A 421 -3.00 8.51 -26.09
C ASN A 421 -3.39 8.30 -27.56
N GLU A 422 -4.68 8.28 -27.90
CA GLU A 422 -5.16 7.98 -29.25
C GLU A 422 -4.60 8.95 -30.30
N GLU A 423 -4.64 10.26 -30.02
CA GLU A 423 -4.08 11.28 -30.92
C GLU A 423 -2.57 11.12 -31.12
N ARG A 424 -1.85 10.82 -30.03
CA ARG A 424 -0.39 10.61 -30.06
C ARG A 424 -0.03 9.36 -30.85
N LEU A 425 -0.79 8.29 -30.69
CA LEU A 425 -0.61 7.03 -31.42
C LEU A 425 -0.85 7.25 -32.92
N LEU A 426 -1.89 8.02 -33.28
CA LEU A 426 -2.17 8.37 -34.68
C LEU A 426 -1.05 9.23 -35.29
N GLN A 427 -0.49 10.17 -34.54
CA GLN A 427 0.67 10.94 -34.99
C GLN A 427 1.91 10.05 -35.18
N LYS A 428 2.23 9.20 -34.20
CA LYS A 428 3.36 8.27 -34.27
C LYS A 428 3.23 7.26 -35.40
N ARG A 429 2.02 6.77 -35.67
CA ARG A 429 1.71 5.92 -36.81
C ARG A 429 2.03 6.62 -38.13
N LYS A 430 1.64 7.89 -38.30
CA LYS A 430 1.96 8.69 -39.49
C LYS A 430 3.46 8.91 -39.65
N GLU A 431 4.17 9.23 -38.55
CA GLU A 431 5.63 9.38 -38.54
C GLU A 431 6.32 8.09 -38.99
N ALA A 432 5.95 6.94 -38.40
CA ALA A 432 6.51 5.64 -38.75
C ALA A 432 6.24 5.25 -40.22
N GLN A 433 5.01 5.46 -40.72
CA GLN A 433 4.68 5.20 -42.12
C GLN A 433 5.50 6.07 -43.09
N ALA A 434 5.72 7.34 -42.75
CA ALA A 434 6.58 8.22 -43.53
C ALA A 434 8.03 7.72 -43.54
N GLU A 435 8.57 7.31 -42.39
CA GLU A 435 9.92 6.74 -42.29
C GLU A 435 10.07 5.45 -43.11
N VAL A 436 9.10 4.52 -43.01
CA VAL A 436 9.09 3.29 -43.82
C VAL A 436 9.11 3.62 -45.31
N SER A 437 8.33 4.61 -45.75
CA SER A 437 8.28 5.01 -47.17
C SER A 437 9.63 5.55 -47.69
N LEU A 438 10.40 6.21 -46.83
CA LEU A 438 11.74 6.72 -47.16
C LEU A 438 12.80 5.61 -47.21
N MET A 439 12.57 4.51 -46.47
CA MET A 439 13.51 3.39 -46.39
C MET A 439 13.42 2.40 -47.56
N VAL A 440 12.37 2.45 -48.39
CA VAL A 440 12.12 1.46 -49.47
C VAL A 440 13.31 1.37 -50.44
N ALA A 441 13.88 2.50 -50.86
CA ALA A 441 15.01 2.49 -51.79
C ALA A 441 16.29 1.87 -51.17
N GLN A 442 16.49 2.07 -49.87
CA GLN A 442 17.60 1.45 -49.14
C GLN A 442 17.36 -0.04 -48.92
N TYR A 443 16.12 -0.43 -48.61
CA TYR A 443 15.69 -1.81 -48.46
C TYR A 443 15.99 -2.64 -49.72
N ASP A 444 15.59 -2.14 -50.90
CA ASP A 444 15.82 -2.85 -52.16
C ASP A 444 17.31 -3.06 -52.43
N ARG A 445 18.13 -2.03 -52.16
CA ARG A 445 19.58 -2.12 -52.30
C ARG A 445 20.17 -3.17 -51.37
N ILE A 446 19.87 -3.11 -50.08
CA ILE A 446 20.39 -4.07 -49.08
C ILE A 446 19.93 -5.48 -49.44
N CYS A 447 18.68 -5.67 -49.84
CA CYS A 447 18.19 -6.98 -50.27
C CYS A 447 18.98 -7.53 -51.46
N THR A 448 19.24 -6.72 -52.49
CA THR A 448 20.06 -7.19 -53.64
C THR A 448 21.49 -7.54 -53.24
N GLU A 449 22.10 -6.78 -52.33
CA GLU A 449 23.44 -7.05 -51.82
C GLU A 449 23.49 -8.34 -50.98
N GLU A 450 22.51 -8.55 -50.08
CA GLU A 450 22.42 -9.75 -49.23
C GLU A 450 22.07 -11.01 -50.03
N VAL A 451 21.21 -10.91 -51.04
CA VAL A 451 20.92 -12.01 -51.98
C VAL A 451 22.19 -12.46 -52.71
N SER A 452 23.04 -11.52 -53.13
CA SER A 452 24.29 -11.84 -53.83
C SER A 452 25.31 -12.59 -52.95
N LYS A 453 25.21 -12.43 -51.63
CA LYS A 453 26.14 -12.99 -50.63
C LYS A 453 25.57 -14.19 -49.87
N ASN A 454 24.36 -14.65 -50.20
CA ASN A 454 23.60 -15.63 -49.39
C ASN A 454 23.52 -15.23 -47.91
N GLY A 455 23.35 -13.93 -47.67
CA GLY A 455 23.33 -13.31 -46.35
C GLY A 455 21.95 -13.35 -45.69
N LEU A 456 21.67 -12.36 -44.84
CA LEU A 456 20.47 -12.31 -43.99
C LEU A 456 19.33 -11.58 -44.70
N ILE A 457 18.21 -12.26 -44.91
CA ILE A 457 17.01 -11.72 -45.57
C ILE A 457 15.78 -11.96 -44.68
N ILE A 458 15.08 -10.90 -44.32
CA ILE A 458 13.85 -10.95 -43.53
C ILE A 458 12.66 -11.20 -44.45
N LEU A 459 11.95 -12.30 -44.21
CA LEU A 459 10.76 -12.69 -44.96
C LEU A 459 9.52 -11.97 -44.41
N TYR A 460 9.34 -12.03 -43.09
CA TYR A 460 8.25 -11.41 -42.35
C TYR A 460 8.74 -10.90 -41.00
N ALA A 461 8.25 -9.74 -40.57
CA ALA A 461 8.52 -9.25 -39.21
C ALA A 461 7.32 -8.47 -38.70
N PHE A 462 6.74 -8.91 -37.59
CA PHE A 462 5.60 -8.27 -36.95
C PHE A 462 5.90 -7.91 -35.51
N TYR A 463 5.47 -6.73 -35.10
CA TYR A 463 5.68 -6.20 -33.75
C TYR A 463 4.36 -5.80 -33.12
N GLY A 464 4.03 -6.35 -31.95
CA GLY A 464 2.78 -6.03 -31.23
C GLY A 464 2.31 -7.14 -30.28
N THR A 465 1.02 -7.13 -29.96
CA THR A 465 0.35 -8.22 -29.23
C THR A 465 -0.35 -9.16 -30.21
N PHE A 466 -0.26 -10.47 -29.94
CA PHE A 466 -0.86 -11.52 -30.76
C PHE A 466 -1.81 -12.35 -29.90
N ASP A 467 -3.03 -12.59 -30.39
CA ASP A 467 -4.07 -13.32 -29.65
C ASP A 467 -3.80 -14.83 -29.54
N ASP A 468 -3.02 -15.39 -30.48
CA ASP A 468 -2.70 -16.81 -30.52
C ASP A 468 -1.21 -17.01 -30.81
N ASP A 469 -0.51 -17.75 -29.93
CA ASP A 469 0.93 -17.96 -30.05
C ASP A 469 1.29 -18.92 -31.20
N ASN A 470 0.33 -19.75 -31.64
CA ASN A 470 0.52 -20.78 -32.65
C ASN A 470 0.24 -20.34 -34.09
N THR A 471 -0.22 -19.10 -34.34
CA THR A 471 -0.48 -18.62 -35.69
C THR A 471 0.83 -18.54 -36.47
N ALA A 472 0.85 -19.13 -37.67
CA ALA A 472 2.01 -19.08 -38.54
C ALA A 472 2.23 -17.63 -39.01
N ILE A 473 3.49 -17.18 -39.02
CA ILE A 473 3.82 -15.76 -39.27
C ILE A 473 3.36 -15.31 -40.67
N ASP A 474 3.34 -16.22 -41.63
CA ASP A 474 2.90 -16.03 -43.01
C ASP A 474 1.38 -15.85 -43.17
N GLU A 475 0.58 -16.19 -42.15
CA GLU A 475 -0.87 -15.98 -42.12
C GLU A 475 -1.27 -14.63 -41.50
N LEU A 476 -0.31 -13.90 -40.90
CA LEU A 476 -0.58 -12.60 -40.28
C LEU A 476 -0.74 -11.51 -41.34
N VAL A 477 -1.94 -10.93 -41.41
CA VAL A 477 -2.23 -9.76 -42.25
C VAL A 477 -2.52 -8.57 -41.32
N PRO A 478 -1.73 -7.49 -41.39
CA PRO A 478 -1.99 -6.29 -40.59
C PRO A 478 -3.23 -5.56 -41.15
N GLU A 479 -4.23 -5.36 -40.30
CA GLU A 479 -5.41 -4.54 -40.59
C GLU A 479 -5.27 -3.16 -39.92
N ASP A 480 -6.09 -2.18 -40.29
CA ASP A 480 -5.95 -0.81 -39.75
C ASP A 480 -6.14 -0.74 -38.22
N ASP A 481 -6.86 -1.69 -37.63
CA ASP A 481 -7.12 -1.81 -36.20
C ASP A 481 -6.34 -2.95 -35.52
N SER A 482 -5.36 -3.57 -36.20
CA SER A 482 -4.59 -4.67 -35.62
C SER A 482 -3.70 -4.19 -34.47
N THR A 483 -3.58 -5.02 -33.44
CA THR A 483 -2.72 -4.78 -32.27
C THR A 483 -1.23 -5.04 -32.55
N PHE A 484 -0.86 -5.26 -33.82
CA PHE A 484 0.48 -5.47 -34.31
C PHE A 484 0.72 -4.75 -35.64
N ILE A 485 1.99 -4.50 -35.96
CA ILE A 485 2.45 -3.76 -37.15
C ILE A 485 3.49 -4.55 -37.94
N ASP A 486 3.55 -4.34 -39.25
CA ASP A 486 4.61 -4.87 -40.11
C ASP A 486 5.87 -3.98 -40.02
N VAL A 487 6.97 -4.59 -39.61
CA VAL A 487 8.28 -3.93 -39.42
C VAL A 487 9.37 -4.58 -40.27
N LYS A 488 9.00 -5.32 -41.32
CA LYS A 488 9.93 -5.99 -42.23
C LYS A 488 10.95 -5.05 -42.87
N ILE A 489 10.48 -3.93 -43.43
CA ILE A 489 11.32 -2.97 -44.16
C ILE A 489 12.32 -2.30 -43.21
N PRO A 490 11.88 -1.69 -42.08
CA PRO A 490 12.80 -1.10 -41.11
C PRO A 490 13.84 -2.08 -40.58
N LEU A 491 13.41 -3.30 -40.24
CA LEU A 491 14.29 -4.29 -39.64
C LEU A 491 15.37 -4.77 -40.62
N GLN A 492 15.03 -4.95 -41.90
CA GLN A 492 16.00 -5.32 -42.93
C GLN A 492 17.03 -4.20 -43.16
N CYS A 493 16.61 -2.93 -43.10
CA CYS A 493 17.50 -1.77 -43.26
C CYS A 493 18.57 -1.65 -42.16
N LEU A 494 18.38 -2.34 -41.03
CA LEU A 494 19.35 -2.40 -39.93
C LEU A 494 20.44 -3.47 -40.15
N THR A 495 20.34 -4.28 -41.21
CA THR A 495 21.33 -5.33 -41.53
C THR A 495 22.67 -4.72 -41.94
N LYS A 496 23.75 -5.19 -41.30
CA LYS A 496 25.13 -4.86 -41.67
C LYS A 496 25.96 -6.13 -41.68
N ASP A 497 26.67 -6.38 -42.77
CA ASP A 497 27.52 -7.56 -42.94
C ASP A 497 26.80 -8.89 -42.65
N SER A 498 25.55 -9.01 -43.13
CA SER A 498 24.67 -10.17 -42.90
C SER A 498 24.32 -10.47 -41.42
N GLU A 499 24.46 -9.49 -40.52
CA GLU A 499 24.02 -9.55 -39.12
C GLU A 499 23.18 -8.31 -38.73
N ILE A 500 22.30 -8.47 -37.74
CA ILE A 500 21.55 -7.39 -37.07
C ILE A 500 21.88 -7.47 -35.59
N LEU A 501 22.42 -6.38 -35.05
CA LEU A 501 22.67 -6.20 -33.62
C LEU A 501 22.12 -4.83 -33.20
N VAL A 502 21.04 -4.85 -32.42
CA VAL A 502 20.37 -3.63 -31.95
C VAL A 502 20.20 -3.70 -30.44
N HIS A 503 20.87 -2.77 -29.76
CA HIS A 503 20.73 -2.55 -28.33
C HIS A 503 19.73 -1.42 -28.10
N THR A 504 18.47 -1.77 -27.88
CA THR A 504 17.42 -0.79 -27.55
C THR A 504 16.72 -1.16 -26.26
N THR A 505 16.40 -0.14 -25.46
CA THR A 505 15.61 -0.30 -24.24
C THR A 505 14.16 -0.69 -24.56
N PHE A 506 13.64 -0.19 -25.69
CA PHE A 506 12.31 -0.45 -26.22
C PHE A 506 12.35 -0.47 -27.75
N LYS A 507 11.62 -1.38 -28.39
CA LYS A 507 11.65 -1.59 -29.84
C LYS A 507 10.80 -0.58 -30.59
N TYR A 508 9.78 -0.02 -29.95
CA TYR A 508 8.95 1.03 -30.55
C TYR A 508 9.67 2.36 -30.80
N ASP A 509 10.87 2.56 -30.23
CA ASP A 509 11.70 3.75 -30.46
C ASP A 509 12.55 3.65 -31.74
N LEU A 510 12.54 2.49 -32.41
CA LEU A 510 13.28 2.30 -33.65
C LEU A 510 12.64 3.07 -34.81
N PRO A 511 13.44 3.60 -35.76
CA PRO A 511 12.91 4.23 -36.96
C PRO A 511 11.98 3.27 -37.72
N GLY A 512 10.79 3.73 -38.09
CA GLY A 512 9.74 2.94 -38.73
C GLY A 512 8.94 2.03 -37.80
N PHE A 513 9.23 2.03 -36.49
CA PHE A 513 8.43 1.36 -35.47
C PHE A 513 7.52 2.37 -34.75
N PHE A 514 6.41 1.89 -34.21
CA PHE A 514 5.61 2.60 -33.21
C PHE A 514 4.97 1.57 -32.26
N ASP A 515 4.36 2.03 -31.17
CA ASP A 515 3.67 1.14 -30.22
C ASP A 515 2.21 0.93 -30.65
N PRO A 516 1.82 -0.26 -31.16
CA PRO A 516 0.44 -0.55 -31.55
C PRO A 516 -0.47 -0.93 -30.38
N ALA A 517 0.10 -1.27 -29.21
CA ALA A 517 -0.62 -1.84 -28.07
C ALA A 517 -0.12 -1.22 -26.75
N ILE A 518 -0.51 0.04 -26.51
CA ILE A 518 -0.10 0.78 -25.32
C ILE A 518 -0.60 0.10 -24.05
N GLY A 519 0.34 -0.24 -23.15
CA GLY A 519 0.04 -0.84 -21.85
C GLY A 519 -0.13 -2.36 -21.87
N GLU A 520 0.09 -3.00 -23.01
CA GLU A 520 0.11 -4.46 -23.14
C GLU A 520 1.52 -4.95 -23.48
N ASP A 521 1.80 -6.22 -23.17
CA ASP A 521 3.10 -6.86 -23.38
C ASP A 521 3.29 -7.19 -24.86
N LYS A 522 4.29 -6.57 -25.50
CA LYS A 522 4.54 -6.71 -26.93
C LYS A 522 5.71 -7.65 -27.20
N VAL A 523 5.64 -8.33 -28.34
CA VAL A 523 6.72 -9.19 -28.84
C VAL A 523 7.01 -8.89 -30.30
N LEU A 524 8.25 -9.15 -30.71
CA LEU A 524 8.69 -9.06 -32.09
C LEU A 524 8.85 -10.48 -32.65
N LYS A 525 7.98 -10.86 -33.60
CA LYS A 525 8.05 -12.14 -34.33
C LYS A 525 8.75 -11.90 -35.67
N VAL A 526 9.85 -12.58 -35.93
CA VAL A 526 10.66 -12.43 -37.15
C VAL A 526 10.90 -13.77 -37.80
N GLN A 527 10.62 -13.85 -39.10
CA GLN A 527 11.03 -14.97 -39.94
C GLN A 527 12.08 -14.48 -40.93
N TYR A 528 13.24 -15.13 -40.97
CA TYR A 528 14.36 -14.75 -41.83
C TYR A 528 15.01 -15.96 -42.49
N LYS A 529 15.70 -15.70 -43.60
CA LYS A 529 16.51 -16.64 -44.37
C LYS A 529 17.98 -16.27 -44.22
N PHE A 530 18.82 -17.24 -43.87
CA PHE A 530 20.28 -17.09 -43.80
C PHE A 530 20.96 -18.37 -44.30
N LYS A 531 21.89 -18.27 -45.25
CA LYS A 531 22.61 -19.43 -45.84
C LYS A 531 21.67 -20.59 -46.25
N ASP A 532 20.54 -20.25 -46.90
CA ASP A 532 19.48 -21.16 -47.34
C ASP A 532 18.66 -21.87 -46.24
N SER A 533 18.90 -21.56 -44.96
CA SER A 533 18.02 -21.96 -43.85
C SER A 533 16.99 -20.87 -43.54
N VAL A 534 15.74 -21.27 -43.29
CA VAL A 534 14.67 -20.37 -42.84
C VAL A 534 14.45 -20.61 -41.35
N ASN A 535 14.55 -19.55 -40.56
CA ASN A 535 14.40 -19.59 -39.11
C ASN A 535 13.33 -18.58 -38.65
N THR A 536 12.65 -18.93 -37.57
CA THR A 536 11.63 -18.09 -36.91
C THR A 536 12.07 -17.80 -35.49
N VAL A 537 11.98 -16.54 -35.07
CA VAL A 537 12.39 -16.09 -33.73
C VAL A 537 11.33 -15.15 -33.16
N THR A 538 11.06 -15.30 -31.88
CA THR A 538 10.21 -14.41 -31.10
C THR A 538 11.05 -13.77 -30.01
N LEU A 539 11.06 -12.45 -29.95
CA LEU A 539 11.87 -11.66 -29.00
C LEU A 539 10.94 -10.80 -28.12
N GLU A 540 11.12 -10.81 -26.80
CA GLU A 540 10.36 -9.95 -25.88
C GLU A 540 10.74 -8.48 -26.06
N GLU A 541 9.87 -7.54 -25.69
CA GLU A 541 10.08 -6.09 -25.94
C GLU A 541 11.44 -5.54 -25.51
N LYS A 542 11.99 -6.04 -24.40
CA LYS A 542 13.24 -5.56 -23.82
C LYS A 542 14.47 -6.35 -24.25
N ASP A 543 14.27 -7.43 -25.01
CA ASP A 543 15.37 -8.26 -25.48
C ASP A 543 16.11 -7.58 -26.64
N GLU A 544 17.42 -7.75 -26.65
CA GLU A 544 18.28 -7.31 -27.74
C GLU A 544 17.92 -8.05 -29.04
N ILE A 545 17.92 -7.34 -30.16
CA ILE A 545 17.70 -7.96 -31.46
C ILE A 545 19.07 -8.43 -31.98
N LYS A 546 19.29 -9.75 -31.94
CA LYS A 546 20.47 -10.41 -32.51
C LYS A 546 20.06 -11.46 -33.54
N LEU A 547 20.31 -11.18 -34.82
CA LEU A 547 20.02 -12.09 -35.95
C LEU A 547 21.24 -12.16 -36.88
N PRO A 548 21.58 -13.31 -37.48
CA PRO A 548 21.03 -14.63 -37.23
C PRO A 548 21.41 -15.16 -35.84
N LEU A 549 20.60 -16.07 -35.28
CA LEU A 549 20.96 -16.75 -34.04
C LEU A 549 22.15 -17.68 -34.30
N GLN A 550 23.17 -17.60 -33.43
CA GLN A 550 24.39 -18.41 -33.52
C GLN A 550 24.17 -19.86 -33.11
#